data_AF-A0A2G4YUB4-F1
#
_entry.id   AF-A0A2G4YUB4-F1
#
_cell.length_a   1.000
_cell.length_b   1.000
_cell.length_c   1.000
_cell.angle_alpha   90.00
_cell.angle_beta   90.00
_cell.angle_gamma   90.00
#
_symmetry.space_group_name_H-M   'P 1'
#
loop_
_entity.id
_entity.type
_entity.pdbx_description
1 polymer ?
#
loop_
_entity_poly.entity_id
_entity_poly.type
_entity_poly.pdbx_seq_one_letter_code
_entity_poly.pdbx_strand_id
1 'polypeptide(L)'
;MAWDNLIARVIWLFIQPSNFFFLLLLLGLFFTWRRHRGKAVFTLLFCAALYGLVMFGPLTNWLMTPLEKRFSSYTNQVEQGPYSGIIVLAGAER
;
A
#
# COMPACT_ATOMS: atom_id res chain seq x y z
N MET A 1 25.71 -3.75 -15.54
CA MET A 1 24.28 -3.69 -15.13
C MET A 1 24.15 -3.26 -13.67
N ALA A 2 24.77 -2.13 -13.28
CA ALA A 2 24.58 -1.55 -11.94
C ALA A 2 23.49 -0.46 -11.93
N TRP A 3 23.26 0.14 -13.11
CA TRP A 3 22.27 1.20 -13.33
C TRP A 3 20.83 0.71 -13.22
N ASP A 4 20.55 -0.54 -13.59
CA ASP A 4 19.21 -1.14 -13.52
C ASP A 4 18.68 -1.16 -12.07
N ASN A 5 19.55 -1.48 -11.11
CA ASN A 5 19.22 -1.46 -9.69
C ASN A 5 18.99 -0.05 -9.14
N LEU A 6 19.69 0.94 -9.69
CA LEU A 6 19.58 2.33 -9.24
C LEU A 6 18.29 2.96 -9.76
N ILE A 7 17.97 2.73 -11.05
CA ILE A 7 16.71 3.14 -11.67
C ILE A 7 15.53 2.45 -10.97
N ALA A 8 15.61 1.14 -10.75
CA ALA A 8 14.57 0.39 -10.04
C ALA A 8 14.35 0.91 -8.62
N ARG A 9 15.42 1.23 -7.88
CA ARG A 9 15.30 1.81 -6.52
C ARG A 9 14.67 3.19 -6.51
N VAL A 10 15.03 4.05 -7.47
CA VAL A 10 14.43 5.39 -7.58
C VAL A 10 12.95 5.27 -7.94
N ILE A 11 12.61 4.43 -8.92
CA ILE A 11 11.22 4.16 -9.29
C ILE A 11 10.45 3.57 -8.10
N TRP A 12 11.03 2.63 -7.37
CA TRP A 12 10.42 2.03 -6.19
C TRP A 12 10.18 3.06 -5.09
N LEU A 13 11.10 3.99 -4.90
CA LEU A 13 10.96 5.10 -3.97
C LEU A 13 9.75 5.97 -4.33
N PHE A 14 9.43 6.18 -5.61
CA PHE A 14 8.24 6.92 -6.04
C PHE A 14 6.94 6.10 -6.00
N ILE A 15 7.01 4.79 -6.28
CA ILE A 15 5.85 3.89 -6.31
C ILE A 15 5.36 3.55 -4.89
N GLN A 16 6.26 3.54 -3.90
CA GLN A 16 5.90 3.22 -2.53
C GLN A 16 4.85 4.23 -2.01
N PRO A 17 3.67 3.77 -1.54
CA PRO A 17 2.55 4.66 -1.20
C PRO A 17 2.94 5.76 -0.21
N SER A 18 3.71 5.43 0.82
CA SER A 18 4.17 6.36 1.86
C SER A 18 5.00 7.52 1.29
N ASN A 19 5.91 7.22 0.37
CA ASN A 19 6.78 8.22 -0.25
C ASN A 19 6.00 9.07 -1.26
N PHE A 20 5.06 8.47 -1.99
CA PHE A 20 4.17 9.18 -2.91
C PHE A 20 3.35 10.25 -2.17
N PHE A 21 2.74 9.90 -1.04
CA PHE A 21 2.03 10.86 -0.18
C PHE A 21 2.93 11.98 0.31
N PHE A 22 4.13 11.64 0.77
CA PHE A 22 5.10 12.63 1.23
C PHE A 22 5.49 13.63 0.13
N LEU A 23 5.72 13.13 -1.09
CA LEU A 23 6.04 13.96 -2.25
C LEU A 23 4.87 14.86 -2.66
N LEU A 24 3.63 14.37 -2.62
CA LEU A 24 2.44 15.19 -2.87
C LEU A 24 2.29 16.32 -1.86
N LEU A 25 2.56 16.03 -0.58
CA LEU A 25 2.54 17.02 0.48
C LEU A 25 3.60 18.11 0.24
N LEU A 26 4.83 17.72 -0.10
CA LEU A 26 5.89 18.65 -0.46
C LEU A 26 5.53 19.50 -1.69
N LEU A 27 4.91 18.91 -2.71
CA LEU A 27 4.44 19.62 -3.90
C LEU A 27 3.36 20.65 -3.56
N GLY A 28 2.39 20.29 -2.71
CA GLY A 28 1.36 21.22 -2.24
C GLY A 28 1.95 22.38 -1.44
N LEU A 29 2.95 22.11 -0.59
CA LEU A 29 3.68 23.14 0.16
C LEU A 29 4.47 24.07 -0.78
N PHE A 30 5.14 23.50 -1.78
CA PHE A 30 5.89 24.26 -2.79
C PHE A 30 4.99 25.18 -3.62
N PHE A 31 3.81 24.70 -4.05
CA PHE A 31 2.83 25.55 -4.74
C PHE A 31 2.27 26.66 -3.85
N THR A 32 2.14 26.40 -2.54
CA THR A 32 1.73 27.42 -1.56
C THR A 32 2.77 28.54 -1.49
N TRP A 33 4.07 28.20 -1.46
CA TRP A 33 5.16 29.17 -1.44
C TRP A 33 5.19 30.04 -2.71
N ARG A 34 4.92 29.45 -3.88
CA ARG A 34 4.89 30.18 -5.16
C ARG A 34 3.62 31.03 -5.38
N ARG A 35 2.80 31.23 -4.33
CA ARG A 35 1.58 32.05 -4.31
C ARG A 35 0.49 31.60 -5.30
N HIS A 36 0.61 30.41 -5.88
CA HIS A 36 -0.40 29.79 -6.75
C HIS A 36 -1.48 29.09 -5.91
N ARG A 37 -2.28 29.90 -5.18
CA ARG A 37 -3.26 29.41 -4.19
C ARG A 37 -4.23 28.35 -4.73
N GLY A 38 -4.72 28.50 -5.97
CA GLY A 38 -5.63 27.51 -6.57
C GLY A 38 -5.00 26.13 -6.76
N LYS A 39 -3.76 26.08 -7.26
CA LYS A 39 -3.04 24.81 -7.47
C LYS A 39 -2.61 24.18 -6.15
N ALA A 40 -2.16 25.00 -5.21
CA ALA A 40 -1.78 24.56 -3.87
C ALA A 40 -2.94 23.89 -3.12
N VAL A 41 -4.10 24.55 -3.09
CA VAL A 41 -5.30 24.03 -2.43
C VAL A 41 -5.78 22.74 -3.11
N PHE A 42 -5.79 22.69 -4.45
CA PHE A 42 -6.15 21.48 -5.17
C PHE A 42 -5.21 20.31 -4.86
N THR A 43 -3.90 20.51 -4.90
CA THR A 43 -2.92 19.44 -4.61
C THR A 43 -3.03 18.95 -3.17
N LEU A 44 -3.24 19.85 -2.20
CA LEU A 44 -3.42 19.48 -0.79
C LEU A 44 -4.74 18.74 -0.55
N LEU A 45 -5.86 19.21 -1.13
CA LEU A 45 -7.15 18.52 -1.06
C LEU A 45 -7.08 17.13 -1.70
N PHE A 46 -6.45 17.02 -2.86
CA PHE A 46 -6.27 15.75 -3.53
C PHE A 46 -5.42 14.78 -2.69
N CYS A 47 -4.34 15.26 -2.08
CA CYS A 47 -3.52 14.46 -1.17
C CYS A 47 -4.33 14.01 0.06
N ALA A 48 -5.12 14.90 0.66
CA ALA A 48 -5.97 14.57 1.81
C ALA A 48 -7.07 13.57 1.46
N ALA A 49 -7.70 13.70 0.28
CA ALA A 49 -8.72 12.78 -0.20
C ALA A 49 -8.14 11.39 -0.48
N LEU A 50 -6.98 11.31 -1.15
CA LEU A 50 -6.29 10.03 -1.35
C LEU A 50 -5.87 9.39 -0.03
N TYR A 51 -5.34 10.18 0.91
CA TYR A 51 -4.95 9.67 2.22
C TYR A 51 -6.16 9.13 2.99
N GLY A 52 -7.28 9.85 2.93
CA GLY A 52 -8.54 9.41 3.50
C GLY A 52 -9.04 8.09 2.89
N LEU A 53 -8.94 7.95 1.56
CA LEU A 53 -9.35 6.74 0.85
C LEU A 53 -8.45 5.54 1.18
N VAL A 54 -7.14 5.75 1.33
CA VAL A 54 -6.21 4.67 1.69
C VAL A 54 -6.35 4.26 3.16
N MET A 55 -6.48 5.22 4.09
CA MET A 55 -6.52 4.92 5.53
C MET A 55 -7.89 4.49 6.03
N PHE A 56 -8.96 5.08 5.51
CA PHE A 56 -10.34 4.83 5.97
C PHE A 56 -11.20 4.11 4.93
N GLY A 57 -10.74 4.00 3.69
CA GLY A 57 -11.46 3.31 2.63
C GLY A 57 -11.15 1.82 2.56
N PRO A 58 -11.98 1.05 1.83
CA PRO A 58 -11.81 -0.40 1.68
C PRO A 58 -10.69 -0.76 0.69
N LEU A 59 -9.78 0.15 0.35
CA LEU A 59 -8.81 -0.04 -0.73
C LEU A 59 -7.88 -1.23 -0.45
N THR A 60 -7.42 -1.35 0.79
CA THR A 60 -6.63 -2.50 1.25
C THR A 60 -7.42 -3.80 1.10
N ASN A 61 -8.67 -3.81 1.58
CA ASN A 61 -9.53 -5.00 1.48
C ASN A 61 -9.84 -5.36 0.03
N TRP A 62 -10.10 -4.39 -0.85
CA TRP A 62 -10.33 -4.63 -2.27
C TRP A 62 -9.11 -5.21 -2.99
N LEU A 63 -7.91 -4.82 -2.57
CA LEU A 63 -6.67 -5.38 -3.11
C LEU A 63 -6.37 -6.77 -2.54
N MET A 64 -6.66 -7.01 -1.26
CA MET A 64 -6.47 -8.30 -0.60
C MET A 64 -7.49 -9.36 -1.04
N THR A 65 -8.77 -8.99 -1.19
CA THR A 65 -9.87 -9.93 -1.52
C THR A 65 -9.57 -10.84 -2.72
N PRO A 66 -9.08 -10.35 -3.88
CA PRO A 66 -8.75 -11.24 -5.00
C PRO A 66 -7.51 -12.10 -4.73
N LEU A 67 -6.59 -11.67 -3.86
CA LEU A 67 -5.42 -12.46 -3.48
C LEU A 67 -5.81 -13.60 -2.55
N GLU A 68 -6.72 -13.35 -1.61
CA GLU A 68 -7.22 -14.36 -0.66
C GLU A 68 -8.10 -15.40 -1.35
N LYS A 69 -9.04 -14.95 -2.20
CA LYS A 69 -9.98 -15.85 -2.89
C LYS A 69 -9.34 -16.73 -3.98
N ARG A 70 -8.08 -16.47 -4.33
CA ARG A 70 -7.33 -17.29 -5.28
C ARG A 70 -6.91 -18.63 -4.71
N PHE A 71 -6.81 -18.73 -3.39
CA PHE A 71 -6.50 -19.97 -2.73
C PHE A 71 -7.79 -20.60 -2.22
N SER A 72 -8.05 -21.85 -2.62
CA SER A 72 -9.08 -22.64 -1.98
C SER A 72 -8.76 -22.72 -0.50
N SER A 73 -9.70 -22.32 0.37
CA SER A 73 -9.58 -22.62 1.80
C SER A 73 -9.24 -24.10 1.95
N TYR A 74 -8.23 -24.40 2.76
CA TYR A 74 -7.90 -25.76 3.13
C TYR A 74 -9.12 -26.35 3.87
N THR A 75 -10.02 -26.97 3.11
CA THR A 75 -11.15 -27.68 3.69
C THR A 75 -10.51 -28.92 4.29
N ASN A 76 -10.54 -29.01 5.61
CA ASN A 76 -9.93 -30.10 6.35
C ASN A 76 -10.23 -31.44 5.65
N GLN A 77 -9.22 -32.05 5.05
CA GLN A 77 -9.23 -33.49 4.80
C GLN A 77 -9.11 -34.15 6.18
N VAL A 78 -10.19 -34.11 6.97
CA VAL A 78 -10.29 -34.72 8.31
C VAL A 78 -10.12 -36.26 8.23
N GLU A 79 -10.13 -36.84 7.03
CA GLU A 79 -10.03 -38.29 6.86
C GLU A 79 -8.60 -38.86 6.96
N GLN A 80 -7.54 -38.03 7.02
CA GLN A 80 -6.16 -38.52 7.00
C GLN A 80 -5.48 -38.43 8.38
N GLY A 81 -6.01 -39.19 9.35
CA GLY A 81 -5.29 -39.61 10.56
C GLY A 81 -4.99 -38.51 11.61
N PRO A 82 -4.40 -38.89 12.75
CA PRO A 82 -4.06 -37.94 13.81
C PRO A 82 -2.93 -36.99 13.35
N TYR A 83 -3.13 -35.68 13.57
CA TYR A 83 -2.12 -34.66 13.27
C TYR A 83 -0.80 -34.99 13.99
N SER A 84 0.28 -35.18 13.22
CA SER A 84 1.60 -35.51 13.76
C SER A 84 2.31 -34.32 14.43
N GLY A 85 1.78 -33.11 14.24
CA GLY A 85 2.29 -31.88 14.83
C GLY A 85 1.56 -30.66 14.27
N ILE A 86 1.40 -29.62 15.10
CA ILE A 86 0.79 -28.35 14.73
C ILE A 86 1.89 -27.30 14.72
N ILE A 87 2.11 -26.65 13.58
CA ILE A 87 3.00 -25.49 13.47
C ILE A 87 2.14 -24.25 13.58
N VAL A 88 2.24 -23.55 14.72
CA VAL A 88 1.61 -22.25 14.90
C VAL A 88 2.57 -21.20 14.37
N LEU A 89 2.28 -20.69 13.18
CA LEU A 89 2.94 -19.49 12.69
C LEU A 89 2.39 -18.30 13.48
N ALA A 90 3.24 -17.61 14.23
CA ALA A 90 2.89 -16.31 14.78
C ALA A 90 2.62 -15.38 13.59
N GLY A 91 1.35 -15.02 13.40
CA GLY A 91 0.93 -14.16 12.29
C GLY A 91 1.79 -12.91 12.23
N ALA A 92 2.28 -12.59 11.02
CA ALA A 92 2.99 -11.36 10.77
C ALA A 92 1.98 -10.27 10.43
N GLU A 93 1.57 -9.49 11.42
CA GLU A 93 1.02 -8.14 11.21
C GLU A 93 0.93 -7.33 12.52
N ARG A 94 1.58 -6.17 12.51
CA ARG A 94 1.24 -4.98 13.31
C ARG A 94 0.91 -3.87 12.34
#